data_AF-A0A5Q0CBV2-F1
#
_entry.id   AF-A0A5Q0CBV2-F1
#
_cell.length_a   1.000
_cell.length_b   1.000
_cell.length_c   1.000
_cell.angle_alpha   90.00
_cell.angle_beta   90.00
_cell.angle_gamma   90.00
#
_symmetry.space_group_name_H-M   'P 1'
#
loop_
_entity.id
_entity.type
_entity.pdbx_description
1 polymer ?
#
loop_
_entity_poly.entity_id
_entity_poly.type
_entity_poly.pdbx_seq_one_letter_code
_entity_poly.pdbx_strand_id
1 'polypeptide(L)'
;MNERNEAAGNGRKAAQRGLWRLMLKLPSSRGRLQILAATMPSLHDLFEAYEEASVALENMLKERDRSDCPLIVEYEQLCVDIEDDVIRYMLEKGSGGP
;
A
#
# COMPACT_ATOMS: atom_id res chain seq x y z
N MET A 1 12.04 13.63 -22.88
CA MET A 1 12.79 12.68 -22.02
C MET A 1 12.61 12.95 -20.51
N ASN A 2 11.74 13.88 -20.08
CA ASN A 2 11.60 14.23 -18.65
C ASN A 2 10.46 13.49 -17.92
N GLU A 3 9.34 13.23 -18.61
CA GLU A 3 8.10 12.73 -17.98
C GLU A 3 8.23 11.32 -17.39
N ARG A 4 9.07 10.45 -18.00
CA ARG A 4 9.28 9.07 -17.50
C ARG A 4 10.04 9.04 -16.17
N ASN A 5 10.93 10.00 -15.95
CA ASN A 5 11.71 10.06 -14.71
C ASN A 5 10.88 10.64 -13.55
N GLU A 6 9.94 11.54 -13.87
CA GLU A 6 9.03 12.12 -12.89
C GLU A 6 7.95 11.12 -12.43
N ALA A 7 7.39 10.33 -13.35
CA ALA A 7 6.45 9.27 -13.01
C ALA A 7 7.09 8.21 -12.09
N ALA A 8 8.30 7.75 -12.44
CA ALA A 8 9.05 6.78 -11.62
C ALA A 8 9.44 7.38 -10.24
N GLY A 9 9.79 8.66 -10.19
CA GLY A 9 10.08 9.37 -8.94
C GLY A 9 8.85 9.55 -8.05
N ASN A 10 7.68 9.75 -8.65
CA ASN A 10 6.41 9.86 -7.93
C ASN A 10 5.93 8.52 -7.38
N GLY A 11 6.04 7.44 -8.17
CA GLY A 11 5.65 6.10 -7.72
C GLY A 11 6.49 5.61 -6.54
N ARG A 12 7.81 5.83 -6.58
CA ARG A 12 8.67 5.52 -5.42
C ARG A 12 8.29 6.31 -4.16
N LYS A 13 7.89 7.57 -4.29
CA LYS A 13 7.41 8.36 -3.14
C LYS A 13 6.06 7.84 -2.63
N ALA A 14 5.17 7.41 -3.53
CA ALA A 14 3.89 6.82 -3.17
C ALA A 14 4.08 5.48 -2.45
N ALA A 15 4.90 4.58 -2.99
CA ALA A 15 5.29 3.33 -2.36
C ALA A 15 5.86 3.54 -0.96
N GLN A 16 6.71 4.56 -0.77
CA GLN A 16 7.27 4.87 0.56
C GLN A 16 6.18 5.27 1.58
N ARG A 17 5.17 6.05 1.15
CA ARG A 17 4.06 6.45 2.02
C ARG A 17 3.14 5.27 2.31
N GLY A 18 2.85 4.44 1.32
CA GLY A 18 2.07 3.22 1.50
C GLY A 18 2.71 2.24 2.48
N LEU A 19 4.03 2.05 2.38
CA LEU A 19 4.80 1.27 3.36
C LEU A 19 4.63 1.82 4.78
N TRP A 20 4.74 3.14 4.97
CA TRP A 20 4.58 3.75 6.29
C TRP A 20 3.17 3.56 6.85
N ARG A 21 2.14 3.72 6.02
CA ARG A 21 0.74 3.47 6.43
C ARG A 21 0.56 2.01 6.87
N LEU A 22 1.07 1.05 6.10
CA LEU A 22 1.03 -0.37 6.46
C LEU A 22 1.78 -0.65 7.75
N MET A 23 2.94 -0.03 7.96
CA MET A 23 3.72 -0.15 9.20
C MET A 23 3.01 0.43 10.43
N LEU A 24 2.20 1.48 10.25
CA LEU A 24 1.36 2.04 11.30
C LEU A 24 0.15 1.14 11.60
N LYS A 25 -0.44 0.53 10.57
CA LYS A 25 -1.59 -0.38 10.69
C LYS A 25 -1.18 -1.76 11.24
N LEU A 26 0.03 -2.22 10.94
CA LEU A 26 0.59 -3.52 11.32
C LEU A 26 1.85 -3.36 12.18
N PRO A 27 1.76 -2.80 13.40
CA PRO A 27 2.93 -2.46 14.22
C PRO A 27 3.78 -3.68 14.59
N SER A 28 3.14 -4.83 14.83
CA SER A 28 3.83 -6.10 15.16
C SER A 28 4.67 -6.64 14.00
N SER A 29 4.34 -6.27 12.75
CA SER A 29 5.01 -6.71 11.52
C SER A 29 5.96 -5.67 10.94
N ARG A 30 6.10 -4.50 11.59
CA ARG A 30 6.85 -3.34 11.12
C ARG A 30 8.28 -3.67 10.67
N GLY A 31 9.03 -4.43 11.49
CA GLY A 31 10.43 -4.78 11.17
C GLY A 31 10.52 -5.67 9.93
N ARG A 32 9.59 -6.62 9.77
CA ARG A 32 9.54 -7.49 8.60
C ARG A 32 9.15 -6.72 7.33
N LEU A 33 8.20 -5.77 7.44
CA LEU A 33 7.83 -4.88 6.33
C LEU A 33 9.02 -4.06 5.82
N GLN A 34 9.86 -3.51 6.71
CA GLN A 34 11.06 -2.78 6.32
C GLN A 34 12.06 -3.67 5.56
N ILE A 35 12.31 -4.88 6.06
CA ILE A 35 13.22 -5.84 5.41
C ILE A 35 12.69 -6.23 4.03
N LEU A 36 11.39 -6.55 3.92
CA LEU A 36 10.76 -6.91 2.66
C LEU A 36 10.81 -5.75 1.65
N ALA A 37 10.53 -4.51 2.08
CA ALA A 37 10.63 -3.34 1.22
C ALA A 37 12.06 -3.08 0.71
N ALA A 38 13.08 -3.42 1.49
CA ALA A 38 14.48 -3.27 1.08
C ALA A 38 14.95 -4.40 0.16
N THR A 39 14.41 -5.61 0.32
CA THR A 39 14.85 -6.82 -0.39
C THR A 39 14.04 -7.12 -1.65
N MET A 40 12.81 -6.62 -1.76
CA MET A 40 11.89 -6.91 -2.86
C MET A 40 11.32 -5.63 -3.48
N PRO A 41 11.94 -5.16 -4.58
CA PRO A 41 11.42 -4.02 -5.34
C PRO A 41 10.01 -4.27 -5.90
N SER A 42 9.63 -5.52 -6.17
CA SER A 42 8.29 -5.88 -6.66
C SER A 42 7.16 -5.61 -5.66
N LEU A 43 7.48 -5.46 -4.36
CA LEU A 43 6.49 -5.04 -3.36
C LEU A 43 6.24 -3.53 -3.40
N HIS A 44 7.09 -2.75 -4.08
CA HIS A 44 6.90 -1.30 -4.17
C HIS A 44 5.61 -0.98 -4.93
N ASP A 45 5.26 -1.79 -5.93
CA ASP A 45 4.01 -1.64 -6.69
C ASP A 45 2.78 -1.86 -5.78
N LEU A 46 2.83 -2.84 -4.87
CA LEU A 46 1.76 -3.05 -3.88
C LEU A 46 1.66 -1.90 -2.88
N PHE A 47 2.81 -1.37 -2.42
CA PHE A 47 2.80 -0.22 -1.53
C PHE A 47 2.30 1.05 -2.21
N GLU A 48 2.65 1.24 -3.49
CA GLU A 48 2.16 2.35 -4.31
C GLU A 48 0.65 2.25 -4.51
N ALA A 49 0.14 1.08 -4.92
CA ALA A 49 -1.29 0.83 -5.05
C ALA A 49 -2.05 1.06 -3.73
N TYR A 50 -1.47 0.61 -2.61
CA TYR A 50 -2.07 0.85 -1.29
C TYR A 50 -2.15 2.33 -0.93
N GLU A 51 -1.10 3.11 -1.22
CA GLU A 51 -1.11 4.56 -1.02
C GLU A 51 -2.17 5.24 -1.90
N GLU A 52 -2.26 4.87 -3.18
CA GLU A 52 -3.23 5.45 -4.10
C GLU A 52 -4.67 5.14 -3.67
N ALA A 53 -4.96 3.89 -3.32
CA ALA A 53 -6.27 3.48 -2.82
C ALA A 53 -6.63 4.21 -1.51
N SER A 54 -5.68 4.32 -0.58
CA SER A 54 -5.86 5.02 0.69
C SER A 54 -6.15 6.51 0.47
N VAL A 55 -5.40 7.18 -0.39
CA VAL A 55 -5.58 8.62 -0.69
C VAL A 55 -6.91 8.86 -1.39
N ALA A 56 -7.29 8.02 -2.35
CA ALA A 56 -8.57 8.12 -3.02
C ALA A 56 -9.74 7.96 -2.03
N LEU A 57 -9.68 6.94 -1.17
CA LEU A 57 -10.66 6.70 -0.12
C LEU A 57 -10.77 7.89 0.85
N GLU A 58 -9.63 8.40 1.34
CA GLU A 58 -9.61 9.57 2.22
C GLU A 58 -10.22 10.82 1.58
N ASN A 59 -9.98 11.02 0.28
CA ASN A 59 -10.56 12.15 -0.45
C ASN A 59 -12.07 11.98 -0.57
N MET A 60 -12.56 10.79 -0.89
CA MET A 60 -14.00 10.49 -0.96
C MET A 60 -14.68 10.66 0.40
N LEU A 61 -14.03 10.25 1.50
CA LEU A 61 -14.56 10.41 2.86
C LEU A 61 -14.60 11.88 3.32
N LYS A 62 -13.69 12.73 2.81
CA LYS A 62 -13.68 14.17 3.11
C LYS A 62 -14.74 14.93 2.33
N GLU A 63 -15.20 14.41 1.19
CA GLU A 63 -16.30 14.99 0.44
C GLU A 63 -17.62 14.85 1.22
N ARG A 64 -18.26 15.99 1.51
CA ARG A 64 -19.34 16.16 2.51
C ARG A 64 -20.66 15.42 2.20
N ASP A 65 -20.74 14.69 1.10
CA ASP A 65 -22.00 14.24 0.48
C ASP A 65 -22.09 12.71 0.24
N ARG A 66 -21.20 11.91 0.86
CA ARG A 66 -20.95 10.54 0.37
C ARG A 66 -20.91 9.43 1.41
N SER A 67 -21.51 9.59 2.58
CA SER A 67 -21.60 8.48 3.56
C SER A 67 -22.29 7.22 3.01
N ASP A 68 -22.89 7.28 1.82
CA ASP A 68 -23.56 6.17 1.13
C ASP A 68 -23.09 6.00 -0.33
N CYS A 69 -21.81 6.29 -0.62
CA CYS A 69 -21.25 6.08 -1.95
C CYS A 69 -20.72 4.65 -2.09
N PRO A 70 -21.27 3.82 -3.01
CA PRO A 70 -20.79 2.45 -3.24
C PRO A 70 -19.28 2.38 -3.54
N LEU A 71 -18.74 3.45 -4.14
CA LEU A 71 -17.31 3.55 -4.44
C LEU A 71 -16.42 3.56 -3.19
N ILE A 72 -16.90 4.09 -2.07
CA ILE A 72 -16.16 4.06 -0.79
C ILE A 72 -15.99 2.62 -0.34
N VAL A 73 -17.06 1.81 -0.39
CA VAL A 73 -17.02 0.40 -0.01
C VAL A 73 -16.05 -0.39 -0.89
N GLU A 74 -16.06 -0.13 -2.20
CA GLU A 74 -15.12 -0.76 -3.13
C GLU A 74 -13.66 -0.40 -2.81
N TYR A 75 -13.38 0.86 -2.49
CA TYR A 75 -12.03 1.30 -2.15
C TYR A 75 -11.59 0.84 -0.75
N GLU A 76 -12.51 0.71 0.21
CA GLU A 76 -12.25 0.07 1.50
C GLU A 76 -11.86 -1.39 1.31
N GLN A 77 -12.63 -2.14 0.51
CA GLN A 77 -12.33 -3.53 0.21
C GLN A 77 -11.00 -3.67 -0.52
N LEU A 78 -10.71 -2.80 -1.50
CA LEU A 78 -9.44 -2.79 -2.20
C LEU A 78 -8.25 -2.57 -1.24
N CYS A 79 -8.38 -1.67 -0.25
CA CYS A 79 -7.33 -1.50 0.76
C CYS A 79 -7.11 -2.78 1.57
N VAL A 80 -8.19 -3.46 1.97
CA VAL A 80 -8.12 -4.74 2.70
C VAL A 80 -7.47 -5.83 1.84
N ASP A 81 -7.84 -5.94 0.58
CA ASP A 81 -7.28 -6.95 -0.33
C ASP A 81 -5.77 -6.77 -0.51
N ILE A 82 -5.31 -5.51 -0.69
CA ILE A 82 -3.88 -5.21 -0.79
C ILE A 82 -3.15 -5.52 0.52
N GLU A 83 -3.75 -5.22 1.67
CA GLU A 83 -3.19 -5.57 2.98
C GLU A 83 -3.02 -7.09 3.15
N ASP A 84 -4.05 -7.85 2.78
CA ASP A 84 -4.04 -9.31 2.85
C ASP A 84 -2.98 -9.92 1.93
N ASP A 85 -2.83 -9.39 0.71
CA ASP A 85 -1.78 -9.82 -0.21
C ASP A 85 -0.39 -9.52 0.36
N VAL A 86 -0.18 -8.33 0.93
CA VAL A 86 1.08 -8.01 1.60
C VAL A 86 1.34 -9.01 2.72
N ILE A 87 0.37 -9.26 3.61
CA ILE A 87 0.50 -10.23 4.72
C ILE A 87 0.82 -11.64 4.20
N ARG A 88 0.12 -12.09 3.16
CA ARG A 88 0.35 -13.40 2.52
C ARG A 88 1.78 -13.51 2.02
N TYR A 89 2.27 -12.49 1.30
CA TYR A 89 3.67 -12.41 0.86
C TYR A 89 4.65 -12.47 2.03
N MET A 90 4.35 -11.80 3.16
CA MET A 90 5.19 -11.88 4.35
C MET A 90 5.26 -13.32 4.89
N LEU A 91 4.13 -14.01 4.98
CA LEU A 91 4.01 -15.35 5.53
C LEU A 91 4.69 -16.40 4.63
N GLU A 92 4.49 -16.31 3.33
CA GLU A 92 5.13 -17.20 2.35
C GLU A 92 6.65 -17.13 2.45
N LYS A 93 7.22 -15.92 2.58
CA LYS A 93 8.67 -15.73 2.77
C LYS A 93 9.17 -16.02 4.18
N GLY A 94 8.28 -16.19 5.15
CA GLY A 94 8.61 -16.65 6.51
C GLY A 94 8.73 -18.17 6.65
N SER A 95 8.27 -18.93 5.65
CA SER A 95 8.32 -20.41 5.64
C SER A 95 9.56 -20.98 4.94
N GLY A 96 10.36 -20.14 4.27
CA GLY A 96 11.69 -20.50 3.77
C GLY A 96 12.72 -20.41 4.89
N GLY A 97 12.82 -21.46 5.70
CA GLY A 97 14.01 -21.72 6.52
C GLY A 97 15.27 -21.92 5.65
N PRO A 98 16.48 -21.86 6.26
CA PRO A 98 17.77 -21.78 5.59
C PRO A 98 18.06 -22.89 4.59
#